data_AF-A0A3A0AFV8-F1
#
_entry.id   AF-A0A3A0AFV8-F1
#
_cell.length_a   1.000
_cell.length_b   1.000
_cell.length_c   1.000
_cell.angle_alpha   90.00
_cell.angle_beta   90.00
_cell.angle_gamma   90.00
#
_symmetry.space_group_name_H-M   'P 1'
#
loop_
_entity.id
_entity.type
_entity.pdbx_description
1 polymer ?
#
loop_
_entity_poly.entity_id
_entity_poly.type
_entity_poly.pdbx_seq_one_letter_code
_entity_poly.pdbx_strand_id
1 'polypeptide(L)'
;MSYVKCLKNKAYIHVAGEPAPDYDLISLTVGQVYKLAPPEENDGDDWRVYDESGEDYLFPPDYFEPYEPNGDHEHASESVTAHLTPYMKNILHAEAIAADKSISALLRDLIAERFDLSEVA
;
A
#
# COMPACT_ATOMS: atom_id res chain seq x y z
N MET A 1 6.20 -10.39 0.44
CA MET A 1 6.17 -9.10 -0.28
C MET A 1 6.53 -8.02 0.73
N SER A 2 7.36 -7.04 0.40
CA SER A 2 7.78 -6.03 1.39
C SER A 2 6.95 -4.77 1.24
N TYR A 3 6.22 -4.42 2.29
CA TYR A 3 5.47 -3.18 2.42
C TYR A 3 6.17 -2.26 3.41
N VAL A 4 5.99 -0.96 3.22
CA VAL A 4 6.53 0.07 4.09
C VAL A 4 5.48 1.13 4.39
N LYS A 5 5.49 1.66 5.60
CA LYS A 5 4.61 2.76 5.99
C LYS A 5 5.36 4.07 5.93
N CYS A 6 4.77 5.08 5.29
CA CYS A 6 5.35 6.40 5.16
C CYS A 6 5.27 7.17 6.49
N LEU A 7 6.42 7.63 6.98
CA LEU A 7 6.58 8.39 8.23
C LEU A 7 6.63 9.90 7.99
N LYS A 8 7.18 10.32 6.85
CA LYS A 8 7.33 11.73 6.45
C LYS A 8 7.33 11.84 4.94
N ASN A 9 6.93 13.00 4.43
CA ASN A 9 6.84 13.29 3.00
C ASN A 9 7.49 14.63 2.64
N LYS A 10 8.63 14.99 3.25
CA LYS A 10 9.30 16.26 2.95
C LYS A 10 10.16 16.18 1.70
N ALA A 11 10.32 17.26 0.96
CA ALA A 11 11.30 17.30 -0.13
C ALA A 11 12.73 17.17 0.41
N TYR A 12 13.55 16.33 -0.23
CA TYR A 12 14.93 16.05 0.21
C TYR A 12 15.98 16.30 -0.89
N ILE A 13 15.56 16.33 -2.17
CA ILE A 13 16.42 16.71 -3.29
C ILE A 13 16.65 18.21 -3.23
N HIS A 14 17.91 18.64 -3.15
CA HIS A 14 18.29 20.04 -3.10
C HIS A 14 19.36 20.37 -4.13
N VAL A 15 19.26 21.54 -4.76
CA VAL A 15 20.29 22.06 -5.65
C VAL A 15 21.35 22.78 -4.82
N ALA A 16 22.63 22.51 -5.07
CA ALA A 16 23.72 23.14 -4.33
C ALA A 16 23.65 24.68 -4.46
N GLY A 17 23.62 25.36 -3.31
CA GLY A 17 23.53 26.83 -3.24
C GLY A 17 22.11 27.38 -3.05
N GLU A 18 21.09 26.53 -3.08
CA GLU A 18 19.71 26.89 -2.75
C GLU A 18 19.36 26.51 -1.30
N PRO A 19 18.43 27.22 -0.65
CA PRO A 19 17.90 26.79 0.64
C PRO A 19 17.25 25.40 0.52
N ALA A 20 17.32 24.62 1.59
CA ALA A 20 16.64 23.34 1.63
C ALA A 20 15.14 23.53 1.34
N PRO A 21 14.55 22.67 0.49
CA PRO A 21 13.13 22.79 0.19
C PRO A 21 12.29 22.50 1.44
N ASP A 22 11.32 23.38 1.74
CA ASP A 22 10.35 23.21 2.82
C ASP A 22 8.93 23.10 2.25
N TYR A 23 8.73 22.06 1.46
CA TYR A 23 7.42 21.67 0.95
C TYR A 23 7.26 20.16 1.02
N ASP A 24 6.01 19.72 1.01
CA ASP A 24 5.65 18.31 1.06
C ASP A 24 5.68 17.72 -0.36
N LEU A 25 6.19 16.50 -0.48
CA LEU A 25 6.12 15.66 -1.66
C LEU A 25 4.69 15.16 -1.81
N ILE A 26 4.03 15.58 -2.87
CA ILE A 26 2.66 15.16 -3.21
C ILE A 26 2.60 13.65 -3.54
N SER A 27 3.73 13.05 -3.91
CA SER A 27 3.86 11.63 -4.21
C SER A 27 3.78 10.71 -2.99
N LEU A 28 3.91 11.23 -1.76
CA LEU A 28 3.85 10.44 -0.53
C LEU A 28 2.84 11.03 0.46
N THR A 29 2.00 10.17 1.00
CA THR A 29 1.04 10.48 2.07
C THR A 29 1.50 9.83 3.37
N VAL A 30 1.70 10.62 4.42
CA VAL A 30 2.11 10.12 5.74
C VAL A 30 1.04 9.18 6.30
N GLY A 31 1.47 8.05 6.85
CA GLY A 31 0.63 6.99 7.38
C GLY A 31 0.16 5.96 6.35
N GLN A 32 0.30 6.26 5.06
CA GLN A 32 -0.06 5.35 3.97
C GLN A 32 0.99 4.23 3.82
N VAL A 33 0.52 3.06 3.40
CA VAL A 33 1.36 1.89 3.11
C VAL A 33 1.69 1.86 1.62
N TYR A 34 2.98 1.77 1.32
CA TYR A 34 3.53 1.66 -0.03
C TYR A 34 4.23 0.32 -0.23
N LYS A 35 4.44 -0.05 -1.49
CA LYS A 35 5.16 -1.27 -1.87
C LYS A 35 6.60 -0.94 -2.23
N LEU A 36 7.55 -1.70 -1.69
CA LEU A 36 8.94 -1.66 -2.13
C LEU A 36 9.09 -2.39 -3.47
N ALA A 37 9.74 -1.75 -4.42
CA ALA A 37 10.20 -2.39 -5.64
C ALA A 37 11.49 -3.19 -5.35
N PRO A 38 11.85 -4.17 -6.21
CA PRO A 38 13.16 -4.79 -6.14
C PRO A 38 14.27 -3.74 -6.30
N PRO A 39 15.37 -3.83 -5.55
CA PRO A 39 16.49 -2.90 -5.71
C PRO A 39 17.20 -3.12 -7.06
N GLU A 40 17.65 -2.02 -7.67
CA GLU A 40 18.50 -2.01 -8.86
C GLU A 40 19.94 -1.61 -8.52
N GLU A 41 20.88 -1.92 -9.41
CA GLU A 41 22.33 -1.72 -9.18
C GLU A 41 22.71 -0.26 -8.85
N ASN A 42 21.94 0.71 -9.35
CA ASN A 42 22.24 2.14 -9.21
C ASN A 42 21.43 2.84 -8.11
N ASP A 43 20.68 2.11 -7.28
CA ASP A 43 19.82 2.69 -6.25
C ASP A 43 20.61 3.28 -5.07
N GLY A 44 21.86 2.84 -4.90
CA GLY A 44 22.69 3.24 -3.77
C GLY A 44 22.10 2.76 -2.44
N ASP A 45 22.00 3.67 -1.47
CA ASP A 45 21.41 3.40 -0.15
C ASP A 45 19.90 3.75 -0.09
N ASP A 46 19.34 4.31 -1.17
CA ASP A 46 17.94 4.72 -1.21
C ASP A 46 17.01 3.52 -1.45
N TRP A 47 15.76 3.68 -1.03
CA TRP A 47 14.71 2.69 -1.24
C TRP A 47 13.85 3.05 -2.44
N ARG A 48 13.67 2.09 -3.33
CA ARG A 48 12.79 2.19 -4.48
C ARG A 48 11.35 1.86 -4.09
N VAL A 49 10.47 2.85 -4.15
CA VAL A 49 9.08 2.77 -3.68
C VAL A 49 8.13 3.18 -4.80
N TYR A 50 7.09 2.39 -5.04
CA TYR A 50 5.98 2.79 -5.91
C TYR A 50 5.12 3.85 -5.19
N ASP A 51 5.06 5.06 -5.74
CA ASP A 51 4.42 6.22 -5.11
C ASP A 51 2.94 6.40 -5.54
N GLU A 52 2.30 7.50 -5.14
CA GLU A 52 0.89 7.80 -5.51
C GLU A 52 0.65 8.02 -7.01
N SER A 53 1.71 8.26 -7.81
CA SER A 53 1.60 8.33 -9.26
C SER A 53 1.60 6.96 -9.94
N GLY A 54 2.03 5.91 -9.21
CA GLY A 54 2.22 4.55 -9.72
C GLY A 54 3.60 4.29 -10.31
N GLU A 55 4.48 5.29 -10.32
CA GLU A 55 5.89 5.17 -10.73
C GLU A 55 6.77 4.78 -9.53
N ASP A 56 7.94 4.19 -9.80
CA ASP A 56 8.91 3.84 -8.78
C ASP A 56 10.02 4.89 -8.66
N TYR A 57 10.07 5.57 -7.51
CA TYR A 57 11.09 6.56 -7.21
C TYR A 57 11.98 6.11 -6.07
N LEU A 58 13.20 6.65 -6.04
CA LEU A 58 14.12 6.50 -4.92
C LEU A 58 13.74 7.48 -3.81
N PHE A 59 13.86 7.03 -2.58
CA PHE A 59 13.60 7.83 -1.38
C PHE A 59 14.56 7.42 -0.27
N PRO A 60 14.92 8.34 0.64
CA PRO A 60 15.73 7.99 1.79
C PRO A 60 15.02 6.97 2.68
N PRO A 61 15.71 5.92 3.19
CA PRO A 61 15.09 4.88 3.99
C PRO A 61 14.37 5.39 5.25
N ASP A 62 14.83 6.52 5.81
CA ASP A 62 14.26 7.12 7.02
C ASP A 62 12.88 7.78 6.79
N TYR A 63 12.38 7.80 5.55
CA TYR A 63 11.00 8.16 5.22
C TYR A 63 10.01 7.06 5.58
N PHE A 64 10.50 5.86 5.89
CA PHE A 64 9.69 4.67 5.97
C PHE A 64 10.03 3.82 7.19
N GLU A 65 9.04 3.05 7.63
CA GLU A 65 9.24 1.90 8.50
C GLU A 65 8.73 0.63 7.79
N PRO A 66 9.37 -0.54 8.03
CA PRO A 66 8.81 -1.82 7.57
C PRO A 66 7.38 -1.99 8.07
N TYR A 67 6.48 -2.33 7.15
CA TYR A 67 5.08 -2.63 7.48
C TYR A 67 4.87 -4.14 7.33
N GLU A 68 4.70 -4.82 8.46
CA GLU A 68 4.25 -6.20 8.46
C GLU A 68 2.72 -6.20 8.47
N PRO A 69 2.04 -6.78 7.46
CA PRO A 69 0.60 -6.94 7.48
C PRO A 69 0.23 -8.03 8.49
N ASN A 70 0.29 -7.70 9.78
CA ASN A 70 0.00 -8.59 10.90
C ASN A 70 -1.41 -8.34 11.49
N GLY A 71 -2.24 -7.61 10.74
CA GLY A 71 -3.63 -7.36 11.09
C GLY A 71 -3.78 -6.41 12.26
N ASP A 72 -3.22 -5.19 12.17
CA ASP A 72 -3.40 -4.07 13.12
C ASP A 72 -4.78 -4.15 13.80
N HIS A 73 -4.81 -4.72 15.01
CA HIS A 73 -6.03 -5.05 15.73
C HIS A 73 -6.71 -3.82 16.37
N GLU A 74 -6.11 -2.63 16.21
CA GLU A 74 -6.49 -1.41 16.92
C GLU A 74 -7.35 -0.44 16.10
N HIS A 75 -7.67 -0.74 14.84
CA HIS A 75 -8.43 0.18 14.00
C HIS A 75 -9.80 -0.38 13.58
N ALA A 76 -10.79 0.51 13.62
CA ALA A 76 -12.13 0.27 13.11
C ALA A 76 -12.06 -0.20 11.65
N SER A 77 -13.00 -1.06 11.25
CA SER A 77 -13.06 -1.54 9.86
C SER A 77 -13.17 -0.38 8.88
N GLU A 78 -12.20 -0.25 7.98
CA GLU A 78 -12.24 0.69 6.85
C GLU A 78 -13.02 0.10 5.66
N SER A 79 -13.57 0.98 4.81
CA SER A 79 -14.37 0.57 3.65
C SER A 79 -13.72 0.91 2.32
N VAL A 80 -13.72 -0.04 1.38
CA VAL A 80 -13.31 0.15 -0.01
C VAL A 80 -14.53 0.00 -0.91
N THR A 81 -14.73 0.93 -1.85
CA THR A 81 -15.80 0.85 -2.85
C THR A 81 -15.21 0.44 -4.20
N ALA A 82 -15.72 -0.66 -4.77
CA ALA A 82 -15.33 -1.15 -6.08
C ALA A 82 -16.52 -1.13 -7.06
N HIS A 83 -16.31 -0.56 -8.24
CA HIS A 83 -17.31 -0.60 -9.31
C HIS A 83 -17.17 -1.90 -10.11
N LEU A 84 -18.20 -2.74 -10.05
CA LEU A 84 -18.22 -4.04 -10.73
C LEU A 84 -19.23 -4.02 -11.88
N THR A 85 -18.89 -4.71 -12.97
CA THR A 85 -19.90 -5.01 -14.00
C THR A 85 -21.00 -5.91 -13.40
N PRO A 86 -22.23 -5.89 -13.95
CA PRO A 86 -23.31 -6.75 -13.45
C PRO A 86 -22.93 -8.25 -13.43
N TYR A 87 -22.19 -8.71 -14.43
CA TYR A 87 -21.68 -10.08 -14.52
C TYR A 87 -20.78 -10.43 -13.33
N MET A 88 -19.77 -9.60 -13.03
CA MET A 88 -18.84 -9.83 -11.92
C MET A 88 -19.58 -9.82 -10.57
N LYS A 89 -20.53 -8.89 -10.38
CA LYS A 89 -21.33 -8.83 -9.15
C LYS A 89 -22.18 -10.10 -8.96
N ASN A 90 -22.77 -10.64 -10.03
CA ASN A 90 -23.60 -11.83 -9.96
C ASN A 90 -22.77 -13.09 -9.67
N ILE A 91 -21.57 -13.22 -10.24
CA ILE A 91 -20.64 -14.30 -9.90
C ILE A 91 -20.22 -14.21 -8.44
N LEU A 92 -19.77 -13.04 -7.99
CA LEU A 92 -19.34 -12.83 -6.61
C LEU A 92 -20.44 -13.19 -5.60
N HIS A 93 -21.70 -12.85 -5.92
CA HIS A 93 -22.84 -13.24 -5.11
C HIS A 93 -23.07 -14.75 -5.07
N ALA A 94 -22.97 -15.44 -6.22
CA ALA A 94 -23.14 -16.89 -6.29
C ALA A 94 -22.05 -17.64 -5.52
N GLU A 95 -20.78 -17.21 -5.66
CA GLU A 95 -19.64 -17.77 -4.91
C GLU A 95 -19.80 -17.57 -3.40
N ALA A 96 -20.26 -16.38 -2.99
CA ALA A 96 -20.50 -16.10 -1.57
C ALA A 96 -21.55 -17.04 -0.97
N ILE A 97 -22.64 -17.30 -1.71
CA ILE A 97 -23.66 -18.28 -1.30
C ILE A 97 -23.06 -19.69 -1.23
N ALA A 98 -22.31 -20.12 -2.24
CA ALA A 98 -21.71 -21.46 -2.29
C ALA A 98 -20.72 -21.69 -1.13
N ALA A 99 -20.03 -20.65 -0.69
CA ALA A 99 -19.08 -20.68 0.42
C ALA A 99 -19.72 -20.46 1.81
N ASP A 100 -21.05 -20.28 1.90
CA ASP A 100 -21.77 -19.89 3.13
C ASP A 100 -21.19 -18.63 3.81
N LYS A 101 -20.86 -17.62 3.01
CA LYS A 101 -20.24 -16.37 3.45
C LYS A 101 -21.01 -15.16 2.97
N SER A 102 -20.86 -14.04 3.69
CA SER A 102 -21.23 -12.73 3.12
C SER A 102 -20.27 -12.36 1.99
N ILE A 103 -20.73 -11.54 1.03
CA ILE A 103 -19.86 -11.02 -0.05
C ILE A 103 -18.60 -10.36 0.54
N SER A 104 -18.73 -9.57 1.61
CA SER A 104 -17.60 -8.90 2.24
C SER A 104 -16.62 -9.88 2.90
N ALA A 105 -17.12 -10.98 3.48
CA ALA A 105 -16.26 -12.02 4.05
C ALA A 105 -15.49 -12.75 2.94
N LEU A 106 -16.17 -13.19 1.88
CA LEU A 106 -15.52 -13.81 0.73
C LEU A 106 -14.46 -12.88 0.10
N LEU A 107 -14.78 -11.59 -0.07
CA LEU A 107 -13.81 -10.62 -0.60
C LEU A 107 -12.58 -10.46 0.29
N ARG A 108 -12.75 -10.43 1.62
CA ARG A 108 -11.61 -10.37 2.55
C ARG A 108 -10.72 -11.61 2.42
N ASP A 109 -11.31 -12.80 2.32
CA ASP A 109 -10.55 -14.04 2.16
C ASP A 109 -9.78 -14.05 0.83
N LEU A 110 -10.42 -13.64 -0.27
CA LEU A 110 -9.76 -13.54 -1.58
C LEU A 110 -8.63 -12.50 -1.58
N ILE A 111 -8.80 -11.38 -0.87
CA ILE A 111 -7.75 -10.37 -0.69
C ILE A 111 -6.59 -10.96 0.13
N ALA A 112 -6.89 -11.58 1.27
CA ALA A 112 -5.89 -12.17 2.15
C ALA A 112 -5.07 -13.25 1.42
N GLU A 113 -5.74 -14.17 0.71
CA GLU A 113 -5.08 -15.20 -0.10
C GLU A 113 -4.21 -14.57 -1.20
N ARG A 114 -4.73 -13.58 -1.93
CA ARG A 114 -4.01 -13.00 -3.07
C ARG A 114 -2.75 -12.25 -2.67
N PHE A 115 -2.77 -11.62 -1.50
CA PHE A 115 -1.67 -10.80 -0.98
C PHE A 115 -0.85 -11.49 0.12
N ASP A 116 -1.15 -12.76 0.41
CA ASP A 116 -0.47 -13.55 1.46
C ASP A 116 -0.51 -12.83 2.82
N LEU A 117 -1.67 -12.26 3.14
CA LEU A 117 -1.90 -11.62 4.44
C LEU A 117 -2.26 -12.73 5.43
N SER A 118 -1.66 -12.70 6.63
CA SER A 118 -2.06 -13.62 7.69
C SER A 118 -3.55 -13.48 7.96
N GLU A 119 -4.27 -14.61 8.14
CA GLU A 119 -5.70 -14.58 8.41
C GLU A 119 -6.01 -13.62 9.56
N VAL A 120 -6.85 -12.62 9.28
CA VAL A 120 -7.45 -11.77 10.30
C VAL A 120 -8.51 -12.62 10.99
N ALA A 121 -8.15 -13.17 12.15
CA ALA A 121 -9.06 -13.94 13.01
C ALA A 121 -10.21 -13.10 13.54
#